data_AF-A0A537UB87-F1
#
_entry.id   AF-A0A537UB87-F1
#
_cell.length_a   1.000
_cell.length_b   1.000
_cell.length_c   1.000
_cell.angle_alpha   90.00
_cell.angle_beta   90.00
_cell.angle_gamma   90.00
#
_symmetry.space_group_name_H-M   'P 1'
#
loop_
_entity.id
_entity.type
_entity.pdbx_description
1 polymer ?
#
loop_
_entity_poly.entity_id
_entity_poly.type
_entity_poly.pdbx_seq_one_letter_code
_entity_poly.pdbx_strand_id
1 'polypeptide(L)'
;ETGPHAMVRLLARIVGVGVETADMLVHEVLSRPMRDRRAVARYAGLTGSPDESGAQRREQGLARAGNARVRRGMIQLAWRFLMFQKESALALWYRARTADSRIGTRKTMIVALARKLVIALWRFVTTGETLEGVILRPAS
;
A
#
# COMPACT_ATOMS: atom_id res chain seq x y z
N GLU A 1 22.09 6.67 8.62
CA GLU A 1 21.40 7.95 8.31
C GLU A 1 19.89 7.73 8.40
N THR A 2 19.26 8.13 9.50
CA THR A 2 17.80 7.90 9.72
C THR A 2 17.08 9.23 9.53
N GLY A 3 16.63 9.50 8.32
CA GLY A 3 15.91 10.72 7.97
C GLY A 3 15.06 10.53 6.72
N PRO A 4 14.14 11.47 6.39
CA PRO A 4 13.24 11.36 5.24
C PRO A 4 13.95 10.99 3.94
N HIS A 5 15.11 11.61 3.65
CA HIS A 5 15.89 11.31 2.46
C HIS A 5 16.40 9.85 2.38
N ALA A 6 16.76 9.25 3.51
CA ALA A 6 17.15 7.83 3.54
C ALA A 6 15.96 6.92 3.27
N MET A 7 14.77 7.26 3.80
CA MET A 7 13.53 6.52 3.54
C MET A 7 13.13 6.62 2.05
N VAL A 8 13.29 7.80 1.44
CA VAL A 8 13.02 7.99 0.01
C VAL A 8 13.96 7.12 -0.83
N ARG A 9 15.27 7.15 -0.56
CA ARG A 9 16.25 6.30 -1.25
C ARG A 9 15.92 4.81 -1.06
N LEU A 10 15.56 4.40 0.15
CA LEU A 10 15.20 3.02 0.45
C LEU A 10 13.97 2.55 -0.33
N LEU A 11 12.90 3.35 -0.37
CA LEU A 11 11.69 3.03 -1.13
C LEU A 11 11.92 3.06 -2.63
N ALA A 12 12.69 4.02 -3.12
CA ALA A 12 13.03 4.12 -4.54
C ALA A 12 13.82 2.90 -5.02
N ARG A 13 14.48 2.12 -4.14
CA ARG A 13 15.10 0.86 -4.55
C ARG A 13 14.09 -0.20 -4.96
N ILE A 14 12.85 -0.16 -4.49
CA ILE A 14 11.82 -1.13 -4.88
C ILE A 14 11.54 -0.97 -6.39
N VAL A 15 11.69 -2.04 -7.16
CA VAL A 15 11.40 -2.00 -8.61
C VAL A 15 9.92 -1.67 -8.81
N GLY A 16 9.63 -0.63 -9.61
CA GLY A 16 8.28 -0.10 -9.82
C GLY A 16 7.86 1.04 -8.88
N VAL A 17 8.70 1.42 -7.91
CA VAL A 17 8.53 2.65 -7.11
C VAL A 17 9.44 3.74 -7.66
N GLY A 18 8.84 4.83 -8.18
CA GLY A 18 9.58 6.01 -8.63
C GLY A 18 9.92 6.96 -7.48
N VAL A 19 10.95 7.79 -7.65
CA VAL A 19 11.42 8.73 -6.62
C VAL A 19 10.32 9.69 -6.16
N GLU A 20 9.49 10.21 -7.06
CA GLU A 20 8.36 11.08 -6.71
C GLU A 20 7.30 10.36 -5.86
N THR A 21 7.05 9.08 -6.16
CA THR A 21 6.10 8.29 -5.38
C THR A 21 6.68 7.97 -4.00
N ALA A 22 7.97 7.67 -3.92
CA ALA A 22 8.68 7.46 -2.66
C ALA A 22 8.68 8.73 -1.80
N ASP A 23 9.06 9.87 -2.39
CA ASP A 23 9.08 11.19 -1.77
C ASP A 23 7.71 11.56 -1.18
N MET A 24 6.67 11.49 -2.01
CA MET A 24 5.30 11.75 -1.59
C MET A 24 4.88 10.84 -0.43
N LEU A 25 5.15 9.54 -0.50
CA LEU A 25 4.77 8.63 0.60
C LEU A 25 5.52 8.92 1.89
N VAL A 26 6.82 9.24 1.80
CA VAL A 26 7.62 9.57 2.98
C VAL A 26 7.11 10.84 3.65
N HIS A 27 6.92 11.91 2.89
CA HIS A 27 6.50 13.20 3.44
C HIS A 27 5.03 13.23 3.88
N GLU A 28 4.16 12.48 3.20
CA GLU A 28 2.74 12.50 3.53
C GLU A 28 2.38 11.53 4.67
N VAL A 29 2.95 10.32 4.70
CA VAL A 29 2.52 9.26 5.64
C VAL A 29 3.65 8.56 6.41
N LEU A 30 4.79 8.23 5.80
CA LEU A 30 5.75 7.30 6.43
C LEU A 30 6.70 7.94 7.44
N SER A 31 7.01 9.24 7.30
CA SER A 31 7.83 9.99 8.27
C SER A 31 7.07 10.39 9.54
N ARG A 32 5.75 10.22 9.55
CA ARG A 32 4.91 10.57 10.69
C ARG A 32 4.91 9.42 11.72
N PRO A 33 4.92 9.71 13.03
CA PRO A 33 4.76 8.67 14.04
C PRO A 33 3.37 8.05 13.94
N MET A 34 3.30 6.77 13.59
CA MET A 34 2.06 6.02 13.46
C MET A 34 2.00 4.95 14.55
N ARG A 35 0.91 4.94 15.31
CA ARG A 35 0.75 4.03 16.46
C ARG A 35 0.62 2.56 16.04
N ASP A 36 -0.08 2.29 14.94
CA ASP A 36 -0.32 0.93 14.47
C ASP A 36 -0.67 0.87 12.96
N ARG A 37 -0.75 -0.36 12.44
CA ARG A 37 -1.12 -0.63 11.04
C ARG A 37 -2.50 -0.10 10.63
N ARG A 38 -3.45 0.02 11.57
CA ARG A 38 -4.80 0.53 11.30
C ARG A 38 -4.77 2.05 11.15
N ALA A 39 -3.95 2.74 11.94
CA ALA A 39 -3.72 4.17 11.83
C ALA A 39 -3.14 4.54 10.46
N VAL A 40 -2.14 3.80 9.98
CA VAL A 40 -1.55 3.98 8.63
C VAL A 40 -2.61 3.83 7.55
N ALA A 41 -3.38 2.75 7.58
CA ALA A 41 -4.42 2.48 6.58
C ALA A 41 -5.53 3.54 6.57
N ARG A 42 -5.96 3.98 7.77
CA ARG A 42 -6.98 5.02 7.93
C ARG A 42 -6.47 6.36 7.42
N TYR A 43 -5.25 6.74 7.79
CA TYR A 43 -4.62 7.97 7.33
C TYR A 43 -4.53 8.01 5.80
N ALA A 44 -4.16 6.89 5.18
CA ALA A 44 -4.08 6.77 3.72
C ALA A 44 -5.47 6.80 3.01
N GLY A 45 -6.59 6.82 3.75
CA GLY A 45 -7.93 6.74 3.16
C GLY A 45 -8.18 5.41 2.45
N LEU A 46 -7.52 4.35 2.92
CA LEU A 46 -7.58 3.01 2.33
C LEU A 46 -8.40 2.04 3.20
N THR A 47 -9.08 2.50 4.24
CA THR A 47 -10.00 1.69 5.06
C THR A 47 -11.37 1.55 4.41
N GLY A 48 -11.99 0.37 4.55
CA GLY A 48 -13.44 0.27 4.42
C GLY A 48 -14.08 0.97 5.61
N SER A 49 -15.34 1.38 5.47
CA SER A 49 -16.19 1.88 6.55
C SER A 49 -16.05 0.97 7.79
N PRO A 50 -15.99 1.51 9.01
CA PRO A 50 -15.79 0.70 10.21
C PRO A 50 -17.09 -0.02 10.57
N ASP A 51 -17.32 -1.21 10.02
CA ASP A 51 -18.06 -2.32 10.64
C ASP A 51 -18.11 -3.54 9.70
N GLU A 52 -17.24 -4.52 9.93
CA GLU A 52 -17.31 -5.88 9.33
C GLU A 52 -17.26 -6.94 10.44
N SER A 53 -18.11 -6.80 11.46
CA SER A 53 -18.32 -7.82 12.49
C SER A 53 -19.79 -8.11 12.78
N GLY A 54 -20.68 -7.96 11.79
CA GLY A 54 -22.07 -8.34 11.94
C GLY A 54 -22.82 -8.36 10.61
N ALA A 55 -23.22 -9.56 10.19
CA ALA A 55 -24.37 -10.01 9.37
C ALA A 55 -25.17 -9.07 8.42
N GLN A 56 -24.77 -7.84 8.10
CA GLN A 56 -25.53 -6.97 7.19
C GLN A 56 -24.67 -6.47 6.03
N ARG A 57 -24.90 -7.14 4.91
CA ARG A 57 -24.56 -6.70 3.56
C ARG A 57 -25.37 -5.43 3.23
N ARG A 58 -24.79 -4.26 3.49
CA ARG A 58 -25.15 -3.01 2.83
C ARG A 58 -23.90 -2.43 2.20
N GLU A 59 -23.97 -2.19 0.88
CA GLU A 59 -22.91 -1.59 0.06
C GLU A 59 -22.72 -0.11 0.44
N GLN A 60 -22.21 0.16 1.65
CA GLN A 60 -21.78 1.50 2.02
C GLN A 60 -20.36 1.68 1.49
N GLY A 61 -20.27 2.35 0.34
CA GLY A 61 -19.05 2.54 -0.44
C GLY A 61 -17.83 2.97 0.39
N LEU A 62 -16.65 2.63 -0.11
CA LEU A 62 -15.33 2.90 0.48
C LEU A 62 -15.28 4.28 1.14
N ALA A 63 -15.15 4.32 2.47
CA ALA A 63 -14.96 5.54 3.24
C ALA A 63 -13.79 6.35 2.65
N ARG A 64 -14.09 7.52 2.06
CA ARG A 64 -13.08 8.43 1.48
C ARG A 64 -12.42 9.34 2.52
N ALA A 65 -12.70 9.14 3.81
CA ALA A 65 -12.06 9.89 4.89
C ALA A 65 -10.59 9.46 5.03
N GLY A 66 -9.67 10.35 4.64
CA GLY A 66 -8.22 10.14 4.68
C GLY A 66 -7.48 11.06 3.68
N ASN A 67 -6.15 10.99 3.64
CA ASN A 67 -5.34 11.81 2.75
C ASN A 67 -5.56 11.40 1.28
N ALA A 68 -6.32 12.22 0.54
CA ALA A 68 -6.71 11.94 -0.85
C ALA A 68 -5.53 11.80 -1.80
N ARG A 69 -4.42 12.53 -1.54
CA ARG A 69 -3.19 12.44 -2.34
C ARG A 69 -2.53 11.08 -2.14
N VAL A 70 -2.34 10.66 -0.89
CA VAL A 70 -1.81 9.33 -0.55
C VAL A 70 -2.69 8.24 -1.14
N ARG A 71 -4.02 8.35 -1.03
CA ARG A 71 -4.95 7.37 -1.59
C ARG A 71 -4.77 7.20 -3.10
N ARG A 72 -4.75 8.31 -3.85
CA ARG A 72 -4.53 8.29 -5.31
C ARG A 72 -3.17 7.69 -5.65
N GLY A 73 -2.11 8.14 -4.98
CA GLY A 73 -0.75 7.63 -5.19
C GLY A 73 -0.64 6.14 -4.90
N MET A 74 -1.23 5.64 -3.81
CA MET A 74 -1.22 4.23 -3.44
C MET A 74 -2.01 3.35 -4.40
N ILE A 75 -3.13 3.83 -4.97
CA ILE A 75 -3.87 3.07 -5.98
C ILE A 75 -3.05 2.96 -7.27
N GLN A 76 -2.43 4.06 -7.73
CA GLN A 76 -1.54 4.03 -8.90
C GLN A 76 -0.32 3.15 -8.65
N LEU A 77 0.26 3.21 -7.45
CA LEU A 77 1.38 2.37 -7.07
C LEU A 77 0.98 0.89 -7.01
N ALA A 78 -0.19 0.55 -6.48
CA ALA A 78 -0.67 -0.83 -6.42
C ALA A 78 -0.78 -1.46 -7.83
N TRP A 79 -1.26 -0.73 -8.82
CA TRP A 79 -1.26 -1.21 -10.22
C TRP A 79 0.14 -1.41 -10.77
N ARG A 80 1.04 -0.43 -10.58
CA ARG A 80 2.46 -0.56 -10.97
C ARG A 80 3.14 -1.74 -10.29
N PHE A 81 2.85 -1.95 -9.01
CA PHE A 81 3.38 -3.05 -8.21
C PHE A 81 2.99 -4.40 -8.81
N LEU A 82 1.74 -4.60 -9.26
CA LEU A 82 1.33 -5.84 -9.94
C LEU A 82 2.07 -6.11 -11.26
N MET A 83 2.54 -5.06 -11.94
CA MET A 83 3.30 -5.18 -13.19
C MET A 83 4.78 -5.51 -12.94
N PHE A 84 5.39 -4.88 -11.95
CA PHE A 84 6.84 -4.98 -11.70
C PHE A 84 7.24 -6.00 -10.62
N GLN A 85 6.31 -6.38 -9.74
CA GLN A 85 6.55 -7.24 -8.57
C GLN A 85 5.70 -8.51 -8.64
N LYS A 86 5.68 -9.15 -9.81
CA LYS A 86 4.76 -10.25 -10.17
C LYS A 86 4.79 -11.43 -9.20
N GLU A 87 5.97 -11.75 -8.68
CA GLU A 87 6.23 -12.89 -7.80
C GLU A 87 6.21 -12.53 -6.31
N SER A 88 5.94 -11.25 -5.98
CA SER A 88 5.80 -10.85 -4.58
C SER A 88 4.57 -11.50 -3.94
N ALA A 89 4.65 -11.78 -2.65
CA ALA A 89 3.56 -12.41 -1.91
C ALA A 89 2.25 -11.61 -2.03
N LEU A 90 2.32 -10.27 -2.07
CA LEU A 90 1.16 -9.40 -2.26
C LEU A 90 0.57 -9.48 -3.68
N ALA A 91 1.40 -9.61 -4.72
CA ALA A 91 0.92 -9.77 -6.09
C ALA A 91 0.27 -11.14 -6.30
N LEU A 92 0.90 -12.20 -5.79
CA LEU A 92 0.34 -13.56 -5.82
C LEU A 92 -0.98 -13.62 -5.05
N TRP A 93 -1.04 -13.01 -3.85
CA TRP A 93 -2.27 -12.87 -3.08
C TRP A 93 -3.39 -12.18 -3.87
N TYR A 94 -3.08 -11.08 -4.58
CA TYR A 94 -4.08 -10.38 -5.40
C TYR A 94 -4.58 -11.26 -6.55
N ARG A 95 -3.66 -11.93 -7.27
CA ARG A 95 -3.99 -12.82 -8.40
C ARG A 95 -4.88 -13.97 -7.96
N ALA A 96 -4.52 -14.67 -6.88
CA ALA A 96 -5.31 -15.77 -6.33
C ALA A 96 -6.74 -15.35 -5.99
N ARG A 97 -6.94 -14.13 -5.47
CA ARG A 97 -8.27 -13.61 -5.13
C ARG A 97 -9.06 -13.05 -6.31
N THR A 98 -8.41 -12.79 -7.43
CA THR A 98 -9.04 -12.12 -8.58
C THR A 98 -9.16 -12.98 -9.83
N ALA A 99 -8.65 -14.22 -9.80
CA ALA A 99 -8.70 -15.18 -10.90
C ALA A 99 -10.11 -15.27 -11.53
N ASP A 100 -11.13 -15.53 -10.71
CA ASP A 100 -12.53 -15.71 -11.17
C ASP A 100 -13.44 -14.53 -10.84
N SER A 101 -12.85 -13.37 -10.52
CA SER A 101 -13.58 -12.21 -10.02
C SER A 101 -14.15 -11.32 -11.13
N ARG A 102 -15.39 -10.86 -10.95
CA ARG A 102 -16.02 -9.79 -11.74
C ARG A 102 -15.21 -8.48 -11.63
N ILE A 103 -15.36 -7.59 -12.63
CA ILE A 103 -14.65 -6.29 -12.70
C ILE A 103 -14.84 -5.45 -11.43
N GLY A 104 -16.05 -5.41 -10.87
CA GLY A 104 -16.33 -4.69 -9.62
C GLY A 104 -15.49 -5.19 -8.44
N THR A 105 -15.36 -6.51 -8.30
CA THR A 105 -14.53 -7.14 -7.28
C THR A 105 -13.05 -6.79 -7.47
N ARG A 106 -12.55 -6.75 -8.72
CA ARG A 106 -11.16 -6.34 -9.00
C ARG A 106 -10.86 -4.91 -8.55
N LYS A 107 -11.83 -3.98 -8.69
CA LYS A 107 -11.72 -2.59 -8.19
C LYS A 107 -11.66 -2.53 -6.66
N THR A 108 -12.45 -3.32 -5.95
CA THR A 108 -12.37 -3.39 -4.49
C THR A 108 -11.05 -4.03 -4.05
N MET A 109 -10.61 -5.08 -4.75
CA MET A 109 -9.39 -5.80 -4.45
C MET A 109 -8.13 -4.96 -4.67
N ILE A 110 -8.09 -4.04 -5.64
CA ILE A 110 -6.93 -3.15 -5.79
C ILE A 110 -6.81 -2.19 -4.60
N VAL A 111 -7.92 -1.74 -4.03
CA VAL A 111 -7.92 -0.93 -2.80
C VAL A 111 -7.43 -1.74 -1.61
N ALA A 112 -7.83 -3.01 -1.51
CA ALA A 112 -7.32 -3.92 -0.49
C ALA A 112 -5.82 -4.20 -0.65
N LEU A 113 -5.33 -4.34 -1.89
CA LEU A 113 -3.90 -4.45 -2.18
C LEU A 113 -3.14 -3.18 -1.76
N ALA A 114 -3.64 -2.01 -2.15
CA ALA A 114 -3.04 -0.72 -1.76
C ALA A 114 -2.94 -0.58 -0.23
N ARG A 115 -3.97 -1.01 0.51
CA ARG A 115 -3.95 -1.04 1.99
C ARG A 115 -2.84 -1.93 2.53
N LYS A 116 -2.72 -3.16 2.01
CA LYS A 116 -1.67 -4.09 2.43
C LYS A 116 -0.29 -3.54 2.10
N LEU A 117 -0.15 -2.95 0.92
CA LEU A 117 1.11 -2.38 0.44
C LEU A 117 1.56 -1.20 1.31
N VAL A 118 0.69 -0.23 1.64
CA VAL A 118 1.11 0.90 2.49
C VAL A 118 1.54 0.45 3.89
N ILE A 119 0.89 -0.58 4.46
CA ILE A 119 1.29 -1.15 5.75
C ILE A 119 2.65 -1.85 5.63
N ALA A 120 2.87 -2.61 4.55
CA ALA A 120 4.12 -3.30 4.31
C ALA A 120 5.27 -2.30 4.10
N LEU A 121 5.06 -1.24 3.31
CA LEU A 121 6.04 -0.17 3.11
C LEU A 121 6.36 0.55 4.42
N TRP A 122 5.35 0.82 5.25
CA TRP A 122 5.55 1.41 6.57
C TRP A 122 6.42 0.54 7.47
N ARG A 123 6.16 -0.76 7.56
CA ARG A 123 7.01 -1.70 8.32
C ARG A 123 8.42 -1.77 7.75
N PHE A 124 8.56 -1.89 6.44
CA PHE A 124 9.85 -1.92 5.78
C PHE A 124 10.73 -0.71 6.12
N VAL A 125 10.17 0.51 6.15
CA VAL A 125 10.96 1.71 6.45
C VAL A 125 11.12 2.01 7.95
N THR A 126 10.24 1.49 8.81
CA THR A 126 10.29 1.78 10.26
C THR A 126 10.95 0.68 11.09
N THR A 127 10.75 -0.59 10.72
CA THR A 127 11.26 -1.76 11.45
C THR A 127 12.28 -2.56 10.64
N GLY A 128 12.44 -2.26 9.34
CA GLY A 128 13.29 -3.05 8.45
C GLY A 128 12.71 -4.40 8.07
N GLU A 129 11.43 -4.67 8.39
CA GLU A 129 10.73 -5.89 7.99
C GLU A 129 10.82 -6.11 6.47
N THR A 130 11.24 -7.29 6.05
CA THR A 130 11.41 -7.62 4.64
C THR A 130 10.07 -7.63 3.89
N LEU A 131 10.09 -7.15 2.66
CA LEU A 131 8.95 -7.24 1.74
C LEU A 131 9.05 -8.56 0.97
N GLU A 132 8.26 -9.54 1.36
CA GLU A 132 8.35 -10.91 0.83
C GLU A 132 8.17 -10.97 -0.70
N GLY A 133 9.20 -11.50 -1.38
CA GLY A 133 9.26 -11.62 -2.83
C GLY A 133 9.32 -10.29 -3.59
N VAL A 134 9.60 -9.17 -2.91
CA VAL A 134 9.77 -7.86 -3.56
C VAL A 134 11.21 -7.68 -4.01
N ILE A 135 11.37 -7.38 -5.31
CA ILE A 135 12.64 -7.13 -5.96
C ILE A 135 13.11 -5.70 -5.62
N LEU A 136 14.32 -5.62 -5.07
CA LEU A 136 15.01 -4.36 -4.77
C LEU A 136 16.18 -4.17 -5.73
N ARG A 137 16.39 -2.93 -6.18
CA ARG A 137 17.64 -2.52 -6.81
C ARG A 137 18.79 -2.59 -5.80
N PRO A 138 20.00 -2.95 -6.25
CA PRO A 138 21.19 -2.92 -5.39
C PRO A 138 21.36 -1.53 -4.76
N ALA A 139 21.88 -1.48 -3.54
CA ALA A 139 22.31 -0.22 -2.95
C ALA A 139 23.56 0.22 -3.71
N SER A 140 23.53 1.41 -4.30
CA SER A 140 24.72 2.11 -4.80
C SER A 140 25.33 2.94 -3.69
#